data_AF-A0AAV6C3W7-F1
#
_entry.id   AF-A0AAV6C3W7-F1
#
_cell.length_a   1.000
_cell.length_b   1.000
_cell.length_c   1.000
_cell.angle_alpha   90.00
_cell.angle_beta   90.00
_cell.angle_gamma   90.00
#
_symmetry.space_group_name_H-M   'P 1'
#
loop_
_entity.id
_entity.type
_entity.pdbx_description
1 polymer ?
#
loop_
_entity_poly.entity_id
_entity_poly.type
_entity_poly.pdbx_seq_one_letter_code
_entity_poly.pdbx_strand_id
1 'polypeptide(L)'
;MFRDVQIQGPFARWEYTHTIEPDRLSACYVEDRAEYALPLGALGKLFAGGFVRPKLDCLFALRHGFTAAAFREWFGVCRTLPC
;
A
#
# COMPACT_ATOMS: atom_id res chain seq x y z
N MET A 1 -12.10 0.51 5.42
CA MET A 1 -10.94 -0.34 5.75
C MET A 1 -11.06 -1.65 4.99
N PHE A 2 -9.98 -2.09 4.36
CA PHE A 2 -9.88 -3.36 3.65
C PHE A 2 -8.58 -4.06 4.03
N ARG A 3 -8.56 -5.40 4.14
CA ARG A 3 -7.39 -6.14 4.59
C ARG A 3 -7.20 -7.41 3.77
N ASP A 4 -5.99 -7.57 3.26
CA ASP A 4 -5.53 -8.76 2.56
C ASP A 4 -4.54 -9.54 3.42
N VAL A 5 -4.69 -10.86 3.44
CA VAL A 5 -3.76 -11.77 4.13
C VAL A 5 -3.23 -12.79 3.14
N GLN A 6 -1.93 -13.07 3.21
CA GLN A 6 -1.31 -14.07 2.35
C GLN A 6 -1.48 -15.47 2.97
N ILE A 7 -2.13 -16.38 2.24
CA ILE A 7 -2.26 -17.79 2.65
C ILE A 7 -1.01 -18.59 2.25
N GLN A 8 -0.44 -18.33 1.07
CA GLN A 8 0.77 -18.97 0.58
C GLN A 8 1.66 -17.94 -0.14
N GLY A 9 2.96 -17.97 0.13
CA GLY A 9 3.91 -17.06 -0.52
C GLY A 9 5.26 -16.99 0.21
N PRO A 10 6.14 -16.06 -0.20
CA PRO A 10 7.52 -16.00 0.27
C PRO A 10 7.65 -15.52 1.71
N PHE A 11 6.64 -14.81 2.23
CA PHE A 11 6.61 -14.36 3.62
C PHE A 11 6.00 -15.44 4.53
N ALA A 12 6.56 -15.61 5.72
CA ALA A 12 5.98 -16.48 6.76
C ALA A 12 4.67 -15.92 7.31
N ARG A 13 4.54 -14.60 7.34
CA ARG A 13 3.28 -13.88 7.56
C ARG A 13 3.30 -12.65 6.66
N TRP A 14 2.19 -12.37 5.99
CA TRP A 14 1.96 -11.11 5.32
C TRP A 14 0.53 -10.68 5.51
N GLU A 15 0.37 -9.46 5.95
CA GLU A 15 -0.91 -8.82 6.17
C GLU A 15 -0.82 -7.38 5.72
N TYR A 16 -1.79 -6.99 4.92
CA TYR A 16 -1.83 -5.67 4.35
C TYR A 16 -3.19 -5.02 4.56
N THR A 17 -3.18 -3.85 5.18
CA THR A 17 -4.39 -3.13 5.55
C THR A 17 -4.41 -1.79 4.83
N HIS A 18 -5.54 -1.54 4.16
CA HIS A 18 -5.86 -0.31 3.48
C HIS A 18 -6.93 0.44 4.28
N THR A 19 -6.65 1.68 4.64
CA THR A 19 -7.60 2.59 5.26
C THR A 19 -7.82 3.77 4.34
N ILE A 20 -9.07 4.06 4.03
CA ILE A 20 -9.47 5.18 3.17
C ILE A 20 -10.45 6.01 3.98
N GLU A 21 -10.10 7.27 4.23
CA GLU A 21 -10.89 8.20 5.02
C GLU A 21 -11.20 9.46 4.19
N PRO A 22 -12.46 9.94 4.21
CA PRO A 22 -12.82 11.13 3.45
C PRO A 22 -12.15 12.39 4.04
N ASP A 23 -11.69 13.26 3.14
CA ASP A 23 -11.35 14.64 3.46
C ASP A 23 -12.45 15.58 2.93
N ARG A 24 -12.75 16.62 3.71
CA ARG A 24 -14.06 17.28 3.84
C ARG A 24 -14.71 17.86 2.57
N LEU A 25 -14.05 17.83 1.41
CA LEU A 25 -14.48 18.56 0.21
C LEU A 25 -14.48 17.74 -1.08
N SER A 26 -13.47 16.89 -1.35
CA SER A 26 -13.36 16.04 -2.56
C SER A 26 -12.02 15.29 -2.60
N ALA A 27 -11.46 15.01 -1.43
CA ALA A 27 -10.21 14.31 -1.28
C ALA A 27 -10.40 13.15 -0.29
N CYS A 28 -9.43 12.26 -0.23
CA CYS A 28 -9.38 11.23 0.80
C CYS A 28 -7.94 11.02 1.22
N TYR A 29 -7.78 10.60 2.47
CA TYR A 29 -6.53 10.06 2.97
C TYR A 29 -6.55 8.56 2.73
N VAL A 30 -5.50 8.06 2.08
CA VAL A 30 -5.29 6.62 1.89
C VAL A 30 -4.05 6.24 2.68
N GLU A 31 -4.24 5.42 3.71
CA GLU A 31 -3.16 4.84 4.49
C GLU A 31 -3.03 3.35 4.17
N ASP A 32 -1.79 2.92 3.99
CA ASP A 32 -1.42 1.57 3.66
C ASP A 32 -0.45 1.03 4.72
N ARG A 33 -0.85 -0.03 5.41
CA ARG A 33 -0.06 -0.66 6.48
C ARG A 33 0.27 -2.10 6.12
N ALA A 34 1.56 -2.41 6.01
CA ALA A 34 2.06 -3.76 5.80
C ALA A 34 2.73 -4.32 7.06
N GLU A 35 2.25 -5.46 7.51
CA GLU A 35 2.87 -6.26 8.56
C GLU A 35 3.35 -7.58 7.99
N TYR A 36 4.64 -7.87 8.17
CA TYR A 36 5.22 -9.07 7.58
C TYR A 36 6.26 -9.74 8.48
N ALA A 37 6.41 -11.04 8.29
CA ALA A 37 7.47 -11.86 8.89
C ALA A 37 8.22 -12.59 7.78
N LEU A 38 9.55 -12.55 7.84
CA LEU A 38 10.42 -13.25 6.90
C LEU A 38 10.50 -14.74 7.25
N PRO A 39 10.63 -15.63 6.25
CA PRO A 39 10.91 -17.03 6.48
C PRO A 39 12.30 -17.21 7.11
N LEU A 40 12.54 -18.36 7.76
CA LEU A 40 13.84 -18.74 8.33
C LEU A 40 14.34 -17.86 9.50
N GLY A 41 13.45 -17.15 10.20
CA GLY A 41 13.77 -16.50 11.48
C GLY A 41 14.91 -15.48 11.41
N ALA A 42 15.89 -15.58 12.31
CA ALA A 42 16.99 -14.63 12.42
C ALA A 42 17.92 -14.60 11.18
N LEU A 43 18.13 -15.75 10.54
CA LEU A 43 18.92 -15.86 9.30
C LEU A 43 18.22 -15.13 8.14
N GLY A 44 16.91 -15.29 8.01
CA GLY A 44 16.10 -14.52 7.05
C GLY A 44 16.17 -13.01 7.30
N LYS A 45 16.16 -12.58 8.57
CA LYS A 45 16.32 -11.14 8.91
C LYS A 45 17.70 -10.59 8.55
N LEU A 46 18.77 -11.37 8.75
CA LEU A 46 20.13 -10.91 8.48
C LEU A 46 20.44 -10.79 6.97
N PHE A 47 20.01 -11.78 6.17
CA PHE A 47 20.29 -11.81 4.74
C PHE A 47 19.20 -11.15 3.89
N ALA A 48 17.92 -11.37 4.18
CA ALA A 48 16.82 -10.81 3.41
C ALA A 48 16.27 -9.51 4.00
N GLY A 49 16.37 -9.28 5.31
CA GLY A 49 15.84 -8.08 5.95
C GLY A 49 16.41 -6.77 5.40
N GLY A 50 17.72 -6.74 5.09
CA GLY A 50 18.38 -5.59 4.49
C GLY A 50 17.93 -5.26 3.06
N PHE A 51 17.44 -6.26 2.31
CA PHE A 51 16.97 -6.07 0.93
C PHE A 51 15.45 -5.89 0.84
N VAL A 52 14.69 -6.52 1.73
CA VAL A 52 13.23 -6.52 1.67
C VAL A 52 12.66 -5.16 2.03
N ARG A 53 13.14 -4.52 3.10
CA ARG A 53 12.55 -3.25 3.55
C ARG A 53 12.69 -2.14 2.49
N PRO A 54 13.87 -1.86 1.92
CA PRO A 54 14.00 -0.84 0.86
C PRO A 54 13.17 -1.15 -0.39
N LYS A 55 13.04 -2.43 -0.75
CA LYS A 55 12.20 -2.85 -1.88
C LYS A 55 10.72 -2.60 -1.62
N LEU A 56 10.23 -2.92 -0.41
CA LEU A 56 8.85 -2.65 -0.03
C LEU A 56 8.58 -1.15 0.03
N ASP A 57 9.50 -0.37 0.59
CA ASP A 57 9.37 1.10 0.64
C ASP A 57 9.30 1.70 -0.78
N CYS A 58 10.16 1.24 -1.70
CA CYS A 58 10.11 1.64 -3.11
C CYS A 58 8.80 1.25 -3.78
N LEU A 59 8.34 0.01 -3.58
CA LEU A 59 7.08 -0.49 -4.14
C LEU A 59 5.89 0.35 -3.65
N PHE A 60 5.82 0.65 -2.35
CA PHE A 60 4.73 1.47 -1.78
C PHE A 60 4.78 2.90 -2.29
N ALA A 61 5.97 3.53 -2.35
CA ALA A 61 6.12 4.87 -2.89
C ALA A 61 5.66 4.96 -4.36
N LEU A 62 6.08 3.99 -5.19
CA LEU A 62 5.61 3.90 -6.58
C LEU A 62 4.10 3.77 -6.65
N ARG A 63 3.53 2.85 -5.86
CA ARG A 63 2.09 2.60 -5.87
C ARG A 63 1.29 3.82 -5.41
N HIS A 64 1.71 4.50 -4.36
CA HIS A 64 1.09 5.75 -3.90
C HIS A 64 1.14 6.82 -4.98
N GLY A 65 2.29 6.96 -5.66
CA GLY A 65 2.45 7.87 -6.79
C GLY A 65 1.46 7.57 -7.91
N PHE A 66 1.35 6.31 -8.35
CA PHE A 66 0.41 5.89 -9.39
C PHE A 66 -1.03 6.05 -8.97
N THR A 67 -1.41 5.59 -7.77
CA THR A 67 -2.77 5.72 -7.23
C THR A 67 -3.18 7.18 -7.15
N ALA A 68 -2.32 8.06 -6.63
CA ALA A 68 -2.61 9.49 -6.56
C ALA A 68 -2.69 10.14 -7.97
N ALA A 69 -1.83 9.74 -8.90
CA ALA A 69 -1.88 10.22 -10.28
C ALA A 69 -3.17 9.78 -11.00
N ALA A 70 -3.53 8.51 -10.88
CA ALA A 70 -4.77 7.96 -11.43
C ALA A 70 -5.98 8.67 -10.81
N PHE A 71 -6.04 8.82 -9.48
CA PHE A 71 -7.15 9.55 -8.86
C PHE A 71 -7.23 11.01 -9.33
N ARG A 72 -6.11 11.71 -9.51
CA ARG A 72 -6.13 13.08 -10.08
C ARG A 72 -6.63 13.11 -11.51
N GLU A 73 -6.27 12.13 -12.33
CA GLU A 73 -6.77 12.01 -13.71
C GLU A 73 -8.28 11.72 -13.72
N TRP A 74 -8.72 10.72 -12.95
CA TRP A 74 -10.11 10.28 -12.90
C TRP A 74 -11.05 11.29 -12.22
N PHE A 75 -10.65 11.91 -11.10
CA PHE A 75 -11.42 13.01 -10.49
C PHE A 75 -11.26 14.33 -11.26
N GLY A 76 -10.20 14.48 -12.07
CA GLY A 76 -10.06 15.56 -13.04
C GLY A 76 -11.10 15.50 -14.18
N VAL A 77 -11.64 14.31 -14.46
CA VAL A 77 -12.71 14.05 -15.44
C VAL A 77 -14.12 14.26 -14.85
N CYS A 78 -14.25 14.37 -13.52
CA CYS A 78 -15.51 14.72 -12.86
C CYS A 78 -15.57 16.22 -12.53
N ARG A 79 -15.34 17.08 -13.53
CA ARG A 79 -15.42 18.55 -13.37
C ARG A 79 -16.59 19.23 -14.07
N THR A 80 -17.51 18.47 -14.66
CA THR A 80 -18.76 19.04 -15.17
C THR A 80 -19.91 18.04 -15.05
N LEU A 81 -20.64 18.11 -13.94
CA LEU A 81 -22.09 18.05 -14.03
C LEU A 81 -22.62 19.26 -13.25
N PRO A 82 -23.22 20.25 -13.94
CA PRO A 82 -23.94 21.33 -13.29
C PRO A 82 -25.30 20.81 -12.81
N CYS A 83 -25.66 21.22 -11.59
CA CYS A 83 -27.01 21.19 -10.99
C CYS A 83 -27.59 19.82 -10.64
#